data_AF-A0A7K1LBI2-F1
#
_entry.id   AF-A0A7K1LBI2-F1
#
_cell.length_a   1.000
_cell.length_b   1.000
_cell.length_c   1.000
_cell.angle_alpha   90.00
_cell.angle_beta   90.00
_cell.angle_gamma   90.00
#
_symmetry.space_group_name_H-M   'P 1'
#
loop_
_entity.id
_entity.type
_entity.pdbx_description
1 polymer ?
#
loop_
_entity_poly.entity_id
_entity_poly.type
_entity_poly.pdbx_seq_one_letter_code
_entity_poly.pdbx_strand_id
1 'polypeptide(L)'
;MTAPIEPAPQDRYTTLSAPEQRAYRLLPLVPGPYLTPAAAGAALRTGPATTDRLLDALHQAALLDRLPGGEPEVRWRMPEDVAEHAASLPDPDGPDPDGPDGPLAVLARTVRSRLVRAARLDRVIAPGRRRYAPAFGAEADPRADVDSDIGAGDERRAVRRVQQILQELLADQAAASAAGLHHLAWQHGDVLWGFLRLTKPYAEWGRVCEIALDSAGRCGDPGALARIHLLAGLRARRAGDLAGALDHHQAAVRAARRAGDGLTEAACAEHHGATLIEMGEHDQALRILTEGWELYRVLPPHPRGKALLQRQLGIAHSLADQHDQADQHFAAAQQTFTGLGEPYLLARLSTNRAETALRVGAPDRALAHLNRAAEHLPHRTGSDAAYLEVLRATAEADAGDPDTARQTLDRARHLSEGLPERHPTIALGRQLADRLRVAPESQSSQDPADRNPRHRR
;
A
#
# COMPACT_ATOMS: atom_id res chain seq x y z
N MET A 1 19.13 47.31 -8.17
CA MET A 1 19.53 46.77 -6.86
C MET A 1 20.13 45.40 -7.10
N THR A 2 21.45 45.34 -7.20
CA THR A 2 22.22 44.10 -7.23
C THR A 2 22.00 43.40 -5.89
N ALA A 3 21.54 42.14 -5.89
CA ALA A 3 21.47 41.36 -4.67
C ALA A 3 22.86 41.34 -4.01
N PRO A 4 22.97 41.43 -2.68
CA PRO A 4 24.26 41.30 -2.01
C PRO A 4 24.88 39.95 -2.42
N ILE A 5 26.13 39.99 -2.87
CA ILE A 5 26.89 38.78 -3.18
C ILE A 5 27.06 38.05 -1.86
N GLU A 6 26.34 36.94 -1.67
CA GLU A 6 26.52 36.11 -0.49
C GLU A 6 27.99 35.64 -0.43
N PRO A 7 28.64 35.70 0.75
CA PRO A 7 30.01 35.24 0.89
C PRO A 7 30.15 33.77 0.48
N ALA A 8 31.32 33.39 -0.04
CA ALA A 8 31.55 32.04 -0.54
C ALA A 8 31.28 30.99 0.56
N PRO A 9 30.81 29.77 0.21
CA PRO A 9 30.57 28.70 1.20
C PRO A 9 31.77 28.46 2.13
N GLN A 10 32.99 28.53 1.59
CA GLN A 10 34.23 28.40 2.36
C GLN A 10 34.36 29.46 3.48
N ASP A 11 34.06 30.73 3.18
CA ASP A 11 34.20 31.82 4.16
C ASP A 11 33.24 31.60 5.33
N ARG A 12 32.01 31.21 5.02
CA ARG A 12 30.97 30.88 6.00
C ARG A 12 31.29 29.61 6.78
N TYR A 13 31.90 28.61 6.15
CA TYR A 13 32.34 27.39 6.82
C TYR A 13 33.43 27.64 7.86
N THR A 14 34.38 28.53 7.57
CA THR A 14 35.51 28.82 8.48
C THR A 14 35.11 29.51 9.78
N THR A 15 33.94 30.15 9.83
CA THR A 15 33.41 30.80 11.05
C THR A 15 32.64 29.85 11.96
N LEU A 16 32.33 28.63 11.48
CA LEU A 16 31.60 27.62 12.25
C LEU A 16 32.48 27.00 13.35
N SER A 17 31.84 26.63 14.46
CA SER A 17 32.44 25.79 15.50
C SER A 17 32.68 24.36 15.02
N ALA A 18 33.53 23.59 15.71
CA ALA A 18 33.83 22.22 15.32
C ALA A 18 32.57 21.31 15.18
N PRO A 19 31.56 21.36 16.08
CA PRO A 19 30.32 20.61 15.91
C PRO A 19 29.50 21.03 14.67
N GLU A 20 29.47 22.31 14.35
CA GLU A 20 28.77 22.85 13.17
C GLU A 20 29.51 22.49 11.88
N GLN A 21 30.84 22.56 11.86
CA GLN A 21 31.65 22.11 10.72
C GLN A 21 31.46 20.61 10.47
N ARG A 22 31.41 19.80 11.53
CA ARG A 22 31.08 18.37 11.41
C ARG A 22 29.69 18.19 10.84
N ALA A 23 28.70 18.94 11.32
CA ALA A 23 27.34 18.85 10.79
C ALA A 23 27.26 19.22 9.31
N TYR A 24 27.94 20.30 8.93
CA TYR A 24 28.06 20.77 7.56
C TYR A 24 28.58 19.69 6.61
N ARG A 25 29.60 18.93 7.01
CA ARG A 25 30.18 17.85 6.20
C ARG A 25 29.29 16.60 6.12
N LEU A 26 28.53 16.28 7.17
CA LEU A 26 27.77 15.03 7.24
C LEU A 26 26.35 15.12 6.68
N LEU A 27 25.70 16.30 6.75
CA LEU A 27 24.33 16.47 6.25
C LEU A 27 24.13 16.22 4.75
N PRO A 28 25.08 16.54 3.84
CA PRO A 28 24.98 16.17 2.43
C PRO A 28 24.86 14.65 2.17
N LEU A 29 25.31 13.82 3.11
CA LEU A 29 25.27 12.36 3.00
C LEU A 29 23.89 11.77 3.31
N VAL A 30 22.93 12.58 3.74
CA VAL A 30 21.54 12.16 3.97
C VAL A 30 20.79 12.12 2.64
N PRO A 31 20.21 10.97 2.25
CA PRO A 31 19.47 10.87 0.99
C PRO A 31 18.17 11.68 1.00
N GLY A 32 17.87 12.24 -0.16
CA GLY A 32 16.58 12.88 -0.47
C GLY A 32 16.71 14.37 -0.78
N PRO A 33 15.63 14.98 -1.27
CA PRO A 33 15.61 16.40 -1.63
C PRO A 33 15.63 17.33 -0.41
N TYR A 34 15.28 16.82 0.77
CA TYR A 34 15.12 17.59 2.00
C TYR A 34 15.68 16.85 3.21
N LEU A 35 16.21 17.62 4.16
CA LEU A 35 16.62 17.17 5.48
C LEU A 35 15.48 17.41 6.46
N THR A 36 15.20 16.42 7.29
CA THR A 36 14.32 16.60 8.47
C THR A 36 15.15 16.54 9.75
N PRO A 37 14.73 17.18 10.85
CA PRO A 37 15.42 17.07 12.14
C PRO A 37 15.67 15.63 12.58
N ALA A 38 14.71 14.72 12.37
CA ALA A 38 14.93 13.30 12.71
C ALA A 38 16.07 12.66 11.88
N ALA A 39 16.11 12.91 10.57
CA ALA A 39 17.16 12.39 9.69
C ALA A 39 18.53 13.02 9.99
N ALA A 40 18.56 14.34 10.23
CA ALA A 40 19.75 15.06 10.64
C ALA A 40 20.28 14.54 11.99
N GLY A 41 19.41 14.32 12.98
CA GLY A 41 19.81 13.78 14.28
C GLY A 41 20.41 12.38 14.17
N ALA A 42 19.82 11.52 13.33
CA ALA A 42 20.39 10.21 13.02
C ALA A 42 21.76 10.33 12.35
N ALA A 43 21.90 11.18 11.34
CA ALA A 43 23.16 11.43 10.64
C ALA A 43 24.24 11.98 11.57
N LEU A 44 23.89 12.90 12.47
CA LEU A 44 24.84 13.57 13.36
C LEU A 44 25.11 12.80 14.66
N ARG A 45 24.29 11.79 14.98
CA ARG A 45 24.27 11.07 16.25
C ARG A 45 24.01 12.01 17.45
N THR A 46 23.08 12.93 17.27
CA THR A 46 22.71 13.93 18.28
C THR A 46 21.25 13.80 18.68
N GLY A 47 20.95 14.15 19.94
CA GLY A 47 19.56 14.26 20.40
C GLY A 47 18.85 15.50 19.82
N PRO A 48 17.49 15.51 19.81
CA PRO A 48 16.69 16.53 19.11
C PRO A 48 17.12 17.98 19.38
N ALA A 49 17.24 18.37 20.65
CA ALA A 49 17.63 19.74 21.03
C ALA A 49 19.04 20.16 20.58
N THR A 50 19.95 19.22 20.34
CA THR A 50 21.28 19.55 19.79
C THR A 50 21.22 19.61 18.27
N THR A 51 20.46 18.71 17.65
CA THR A 51 20.20 18.74 16.21
C THR A 51 19.56 20.05 15.77
N ASP A 52 18.51 20.50 16.47
CA ASP A 52 17.81 21.74 16.13
C ASP A 52 18.76 22.95 16.21
N ARG A 53 19.57 23.03 17.27
CA ARG A 53 20.59 24.09 17.41
C ARG A 53 21.61 24.08 16.28
N LEU A 54 22.06 22.90 15.83
CA LEU A 54 23.01 22.78 14.72
C LEU A 54 22.36 23.20 13.39
N LEU A 55 21.12 22.80 13.13
CA LEU A 55 20.38 23.18 11.92
C LEU A 55 20.11 24.69 11.89
N ASP A 56 19.71 25.28 13.02
CA ASP A 56 19.50 26.72 13.14
C ASP A 56 20.80 27.51 12.95
N ALA A 57 21.93 27.04 13.50
CA ALA A 57 23.23 27.69 13.33
C ALA A 57 23.68 27.67 11.86
N LEU A 58 23.54 26.52 11.17
CA LEU A 58 23.83 26.42 9.74
C LEU A 58 22.89 27.29 8.90
N HIS A 59 21.63 27.43 9.29
CA HIS A 59 20.68 28.34 8.66
C HIS A 59 21.05 29.81 8.86
N GLN A 60 21.46 30.21 10.07
CA GLN A 60 21.94 31.57 10.36
C GLN A 60 23.21 31.92 9.56
N ALA A 61 24.05 30.92 9.29
CA ALA A 61 25.20 31.05 8.38
C ALA A 61 24.80 31.00 6.89
N ALA A 62 23.51 30.96 6.53
CA ALA A 62 23.00 30.80 5.17
C ALA A 62 23.47 29.51 4.44
N LEU A 63 23.91 28.49 5.19
CA LEU A 63 24.34 27.19 4.65
C LEU A 63 23.19 26.18 4.53
N LEU A 64 22.04 26.50 5.12
CA LEU A 64 20.79 25.75 4.97
C LEU A 64 19.63 26.73 4.72
N ASP A 65 18.73 26.33 3.82
CA ASP A 65 17.44 26.98 3.61
C ASP A 65 16.38 26.28 4.45
N ARG A 66 15.59 27.08 5.19
CA ARG A 66 14.36 26.59 5.81
C ARG A 66 13.21 26.68 4.81
N LEU A 67 12.55 25.56 4.52
CA LEU A 67 11.46 25.52 3.55
C LEU A 67 10.09 25.79 4.21
N PRO A 68 9.22 26.61 3.57
CA PRO A 68 7.86 26.82 4.05
C PRO A 68 7.00 25.57 3.84
N GLY A 69 6.12 25.26 4.80
CA GLY A 69 5.07 24.23 4.63
C GLY A 69 5.38 22.81 5.11
N GLY A 70 6.41 22.61 5.94
CA GLY A 70 6.70 21.32 6.57
C GLY A 70 5.86 21.03 7.81
N GLU A 71 4.53 20.99 7.74
CA GLU A 71 3.73 20.47 8.86
C GLU A 71 3.58 18.95 8.73
N PRO A 72 3.89 18.16 9.78
CA PRO A 72 4.26 18.57 11.15
C PRO A 72 5.78 18.71 11.40
N GLU A 73 6.65 18.52 10.40
CA GLU A 73 8.10 18.53 10.58
C GLU A 73 8.82 19.50 9.63
N VAL A 74 9.57 20.44 10.20
CA VAL A 74 10.38 21.43 9.47
C VAL A 74 11.27 20.72 8.45
N ARG A 75 11.31 21.27 7.23
CA ARG A 75 12.17 20.77 6.15
C ARG A 75 13.28 21.77 5.89
N TRP A 76 14.48 21.24 5.76
CA TRP A 76 15.67 21.99 5.42
C TRP A 76 16.18 21.54 4.06
N ARG A 77 16.80 22.45 3.32
CA ARG A 77 17.51 22.15 2.09
C ARG A 77 18.91 22.72 2.17
N MET A 78 19.90 21.92 1.83
CA MET A 78 21.23 22.44 1.57
C MET A 78 21.30 22.89 0.10
N PRO A 79 21.64 24.15 -0.19
CA PRO A 79 21.85 24.60 -1.57
C PRO A 79 22.91 23.75 -2.28
N GLU A 80 22.79 23.61 -3.60
CA GLU A 80 23.63 22.69 -4.39
C GLU A 80 25.11 23.06 -4.33
N ASP A 81 25.45 24.34 -4.49
CA ASP A 81 26.81 24.87 -4.35
C ASP A 81 27.40 24.62 -2.95
N VAL A 82 26.55 24.72 -1.93
CA VAL A 82 26.91 24.46 -0.54
C VAL A 82 27.14 22.96 -0.31
N ALA A 83 26.33 22.09 -0.89
CA ALA A 83 26.49 20.64 -0.80
C ALA A 83 27.75 20.15 -1.56
N GLU A 84 28.00 20.70 -2.75
CA GLU A 84 29.22 20.44 -3.53
C GLU A 84 30.47 20.87 -2.75
N HIS A 85 30.42 22.05 -2.13
CA HIS A 85 31.51 22.51 -1.28
C HIS A 85 31.72 21.56 -0.09
N ALA A 86 30.67 21.20 0.63
CA ALA A 86 30.75 20.27 1.75
C ALA A 86 31.35 18.91 1.35
N ALA A 87 30.99 18.39 0.18
CA ALA A 87 31.53 17.15 -0.37
C ALA A 87 33.01 17.26 -0.80
N SER A 88 33.49 18.48 -1.12
CA SER A 88 34.89 18.73 -1.49
C SER A 88 35.82 18.90 -0.29
N LEU A 89 35.29 19.11 0.91
CA LEU A 89 36.09 19.37 2.10
C LEU A 89 36.84 18.10 2.55
N PRO A 90 38.14 18.23 2.89
CA PRO A 90 38.89 17.13 3.48
C PRO A 90 38.36 16.80 4.87
N ASP A 91 38.35 15.52 5.23
CA ASP A 91 37.99 15.08 6.58
C ASP A 91 39.12 15.46 7.57
N PRO A 92 38.88 16.38 8.54
CA PRO A 92 39.93 16.87 9.43
C PRO A 92 40.48 15.81 10.40
N ASP A 93 39.75 14.71 10.63
CA ASP A 93 40.14 13.64 11.57
C ASP A 93 40.95 12.50 10.90
N GLY A 94 41.24 12.62 9.59
CA GLY A 94 41.90 11.58 8.79
C GLY A 94 40.89 10.59 8.19
N PRO A 95 41.13 10.05 6.97
CA PRO A 95 40.12 9.27 6.26
C PRO A 95 40.05 7.88 6.87
N ASP A 96 39.22 7.70 7.89
CA ASP A 96 38.59 6.41 8.10
C ASP A 96 37.21 6.44 7.42
N PRO A 97 37.13 6.20 6.09
CA PRO A 97 35.85 6.10 5.40
C PRO A 97 34.96 4.97 5.97
N ASP A 98 35.54 4.05 6.73
CA ASP A 98 34.87 2.97 7.45
C ASP A 98 34.55 3.36 8.92
N GLY A 99 34.95 4.55 9.34
CA GLY A 99 34.73 5.10 10.66
C GLY A 99 33.27 5.48 10.93
N PRO A 100 32.93 5.86 12.17
CA PRO A 100 31.55 6.15 12.57
C PRO A 100 30.94 7.34 11.81
N ASP A 101 31.75 8.23 11.25
CA ASP A 101 31.33 9.39 10.46
C ASP A 101 31.64 9.27 8.97
N GLY A 102 32.11 8.09 8.54
CA GLY A 102 32.30 7.78 7.13
C GLY A 102 30.96 7.75 6.34
N PRO A 103 31.00 7.97 5.02
CA PRO A 103 29.80 8.07 4.18
C PRO A 103 28.83 6.89 4.30
N LEU A 104 29.36 5.66 4.30
CA LEU A 104 28.55 4.45 4.42
C LEU A 104 27.87 4.34 5.79
N ALA A 105 28.58 4.70 6.87
CA ALA A 105 28.02 4.67 8.22
C ALA A 105 26.92 5.72 8.40
N VAL A 106 27.08 6.91 7.79
CA VAL A 106 26.09 8.01 7.83
C VAL A 106 24.83 7.62 7.06
N LEU A 107 25.02 7.10 5.85
CA LEU A 107 23.93 6.60 5.04
C LEU A 107 23.16 5.48 5.77
N ALA A 108 23.87 4.48 6.28
CA ALA A 108 23.25 3.32 6.93
C ALA A 108 22.39 3.69 8.15
N ARG A 109 22.87 4.58 9.03
CA ARG A 109 22.11 4.98 10.23
C ARG A 109 20.91 5.86 9.89
N THR A 110 21.04 6.73 8.89
CA THR A 110 19.95 7.60 8.43
C THR A 110 18.82 6.76 7.81
N VAL A 111 19.16 5.87 6.87
CA VAL A 111 18.21 4.95 6.23
C VAL A 111 17.54 4.07 7.27
N ARG A 112 18.30 3.52 8.23
CA ARG A 112 17.76 2.71 9.32
C ARG A 112 16.76 3.49 10.16
N SER A 113 17.08 4.72 10.56
CA SER A 113 16.18 5.56 11.35
C SER A 113 14.84 5.78 10.63
N ARG A 114 14.89 6.15 9.35
CA ARG A 114 13.68 6.41 8.54
C ARG A 114 12.88 5.12 8.28
N LEU A 115 13.54 3.98 8.07
CA LEU A 115 12.91 2.66 7.96
C LEU A 115 12.16 2.26 9.23
N VAL A 116 12.76 2.43 10.41
CA VAL A 116 12.13 2.10 11.69
C VAL A 116 10.89 2.95 11.92
N ARG A 117 10.96 4.24 11.56
CA ARG A 117 9.81 5.14 11.62
C ARG A 117 8.69 4.73 10.65
N ALA A 118 9.01 4.43 9.40
CA ALA A 118 8.03 3.92 8.44
C ALA A 118 7.43 2.55 8.87
N ALA A 119 8.23 1.70 9.51
CA ALA A 119 7.77 0.43 10.07
C ALA A 119 6.73 0.61 11.19
N ARG A 120 6.86 1.66 12.03
CA ARG A 120 5.82 2.04 13.00
C ARG A 120 4.53 2.49 12.31
N LEU A 121 4.63 3.32 11.27
CA LEU A 121 3.46 3.76 10.50
C LEU A 121 2.74 2.57 9.84
N ASP A 122 3.47 1.59 9.29
CA ASP A 122 2.87 0.37 8.74
C ASP A 122 2.11 -0.46 9.79
N ARG A 123 2.50 -0.41 11.08
CA ARG A 123 1.73 -1.03 12.17
C ARG A 123 0.37 -0.40 12.37
N VAL A 124 0.26 0.91 12.14
CA VAL A 124 -1.02 1.61 12.19
C VAL A 124 -1.83 1.34 10.90
N ILE A 125 -1.16 1.33 9.74
CA ILE A 125 -1.81 1.14 8.43
C ILE A 125 -2.35 -0.29 8.24
N ALA A 126 -1.65 -1.30 8.76
CA ALA A 126 -1.98 -2.70 8.54
C ALA A 126 -1.72 -3.55 9.79
N PRO A 127 -2.43 -3.33 10.91
CA PRO A 127 -2.08 -3.91 12.21
C PRO A 127 -1.94 -5.44 12.19
N GLY A 128 -2.88 -6.15 11.56
CA GLY A 128 -2.88 -7.61 11.47
C GLY A 128 -1.89 -8.23 10.46
N ARG A 129 -1.12 -7.42 9.73
CA ARG A 129 -0.19 -7.93 8.69
C ARG A 129 1.00 -8.65 9.32
N ARG A 130 1.33 -9.84 8.80
CA ARG A 130 2.61 -10.52 9.08
C ARG A 130 3.76 -9.72 8.47
N ARG A 131 4.88 -9.60 9.18
CA ARG A 131 6.05 -8.78 8.83
C ARG A 131 7.32 -9.61 8.93
N TYR A 132 8.34 -9.27 8.16
CA TYR A 132 9.61 -10.00 8.09
C TYR A 132 10.83 -9.08 8.28
N ALA A 133 10.76 -7.83 7.80
CA ALA A 133 11.88 -6.89 7.90
C ALA A 133 12.37 -6.65 9.35
N PRO A 134 13.69 -6.73 9.59
CA PRO A 134 14.30 -6.38 10.88
C PRO A 134 13.90 -5.01 11.45
N ALA A 135 13.58 -4.03 10.59
CA ALA A 135 13.11 -2.70 10.99
C ALA A 135 11.87 -2.73 11.90
N PHE A 136 11.05 -3.77 11.82
CA PHE A 136 9.91 -3.94 12.74
C PHE A 136 10.34 -4.37 14.15
N GLY A 137 11.49 -5.01 14.32
CA GLY A 137 12.01 -5.40 15.63
C GLY A 137 12.79 -4.29 16.34
N ALA A 138 13.12 -3.21 15.65
CA ALA A 138 13.93 -2.12 16.19
C ALA A 138 13.07 -1.08 16.94
N GLU A 139 13.63 -0.55 18.02
CA GLU A 139 13.04 0.56 18.76
C GLU A 139 13.40 1.89 18.10
N ALA A 140 12.38 2.71 17.80
CA ALA A 140 12.62 4.13 17.48
C ALA A 140 12.93 4.91 18.77
N ASP A 141 13.80 5.92 18.69
CA ASP A 141 13.97 6.91 19.75
C ASP A 141 12.67 7.71 19.92
N PRO A 142 11.95 7.57 21.06
CA PRO A 142 10.68 8.26 21.28
C PRO A 142 10.81 9.79 21.24
N ARG A 143 12.00 10.35 21.51
CA ARG A 143 12.23 11.80 21.51
C ARG A 143 12.39 12.36 20.10
N ALA A 144 12.77 11.53 19.14
CA ALA A 144 12.91 11.90 17.72
C ALA A 144 11.68 11.49 16.88
N ASP A 145 10.73 10.76 17.48
CA ASP A 145 9.53 10.27 16.79
C ASP A 145 8.41 11.31 16.81
N VAL A 146 8.42 12.18 15.81
CA VAL A 146 7.37 13.19 15.57
C VAL A 146 6.01 12.58 15.22
N ASP A 147 5.95 11.27 14.96
CA ASP A 147 4.72 10.54 14.65
C ASP A 147 4.22 9.71 15.84
N SER A 148 4.80 9.91 17.03
CA SER A 148 4.47 9.17 18.25
C SER A 148 3.02 9.33 18.71
N ASP A 149 2.35 10.39 18.27
CA ASP A 149 0.93 10.65 18.56
C ASP A 149 -0.03 9.94 17.58
N ILE A 150 0.49 9.36 16.49
CA ILE A 150 -0.29 8.54 15.55
C ILE A 150 -0.48 7.15 16.17
N GLY A 151 -1.52 7.06 16.99
CA GLY A 151 -1.89 5.84 17.71
C GLY A 151 -2.59 4.79 16.83
N ALA A 152 -2.83 3.63 17.44
CA ALA A 152 -3.64 2.58 16.83
C ALA A 152 -5.02 3.13 16.43
N GLY A 153 -5.46 2.80 15.21
CA GLY A 153 -6.74 3.25 14.66
C GLY A 153 -6.67 4.53 13.82
N ASP A 154 -5.55 5.28 13.83
CA ASP A 154 -5.37 6.47 12.98
C ASP A 154 -4.74 6.15 11.62
N GLU A 155 -5.32 5.16 10.92
CA GLU A 155 -4.83 4.68 9.61
C GLU A 155 -4.68 5.84 8.61
N ARG A 156 -5.66 6.75 8.54
CA ARG A 156 -5.65 7.85 7.57
C ARG A 156 -4.48 8.80 7.79
N ARG A 157 -4.18 9.14 9.04
CA ARG A 157 -3.04 10.01 9.35
C ARG A 157 -1.73 9.30 9.10
N ALA A 158 -1.63 8.01 9.43
CA ALA A 158 -0.45 7.21 9.12
C ALA A 158 -0.18 7.13 7.60
N VAL A 159 -1.22 6.91 6.79
CA VAL A 159 -1.11 6.91 5.31
C VAL A 159 -0.65 8.28 4.80
N ARG A 160 -1.28 9.37 5.24
CA ARG A 160 -0.86 10.73 4.87
C ARG A 160 0.60 10.97 5.25
N ARG A 161 1.02 10.46 6.40
CA ARG A 161 2.39 10.65 6.88
C ARG A 161 3.40 9.93 6.01
N VAL A 162 3.17 8.66 5.67
CA VAL A 162 4.02 7.92 4.71
C VAL A 162 4.04 8.63 3.35
N GLN A 163 2.91 9.15 2.87
CA GLN A 163 2.84 9.89 1.61
C GLN A 163 3.71 11.15 1.62
N GLN A 164 3.76 11.88 2.74
CA GLN A 164 4.60 13.07 2.89
C GLN A 164 6.10 12.78 2.85
N ILE A 165 6.53 11.61 3.32
CA ILE A 165 7.94 11.20 3.40
C ILE A 165 8.35 10.18 2.32
N LEU A 166 7.47 9.92 1.35
CA LEU A 166 7.66 8.85 0.36
C LEU A 166 8.90 9.10 -0.50
N GLN A 167 9.16 10.34 -0.91
CA GLN A 167 10.29 10.66 -1.76
C GLN A 167 11.63 10.43 -1.04
N GLU A 168 11.68 10.74 0.26
CA GLU A 168 12.83 10.49 1.12
C GLU A 168 13.07 8.99 1.31
N LEU A 169 12.01 8.19 1.47
CA LEU A 169 12.10 6.73 1.56
C LEU A 169 12.54 6.08 0.24
N LEU A 170 12.11 6.61 -0.91
CA LEU A 170 12.56 6.14 -2.22
C LEU A 170 14.03 6.50 -2.46
N ALA A 171 14.45 7.70 -2.06
CA ALA A 171 15.85 8.12 -2.13
C ALA A 171 16.74 7.27 -1.22
N ASP A 172 16.29 6.96 0.00
CA ASP A 172 16.98 6.04 0.92
C ASP A 172 17.19 4.65 0.30
N GLN A 173 16.13 4.08 -0.28
CA GLN A 173 16.21 2.76 -0.90
C GLN A 173 17.22 2.75 -2.05
N ALA A 174 17.16 3.76 -2.92
CA ALA A 174 18.06 3.89 -4.06
C ALA A 174 19.52 4.08 -3.62
N ALA A 175 19.77 4.99 -2.67
CA ALA A 175 21.09 5.26 -2.13
C ALA A 175 21.67 4.04 -1.41
N ALA A 176 20.87 3.37 -0.57
CA ALA A 176 21.29 2.15 0.12
C ALA A 176 21.66 1.03 -0.87
N SER A 177 20.86 0.84 -1.93
CA SER A 177 21.16 -0.15 -2.97
C SER A 177 22.45 0.18 -3.73
N ALA A 178 22.61 1.43 -4.16
CA ALA A 178 23.79 1.89 -4.87
C ALA A 178 25.08 1.78 -4.04
N ALA A 179 24.97 1.98 -2.73
CA ALA A 179 26.07 1.86 -1.77
C ALA A 179 26.34 0.42 -1.29
N GLY A 180 25.63 -0.59 -1.83
CA GLY A 180 25.81 -2.00 -1.41
C GLY A 180 25.17 -2.35 -0.07
N LEU A 181 24.42 -1.45 0.55
CA LEU A 181 23.66 -1.66 1.79
C LEU A 181 22.34 -2.41 1.51
N HIS A 182 22.43 -3.52 0.77
CA HIS A 182 21.28 -4.29 0.30
C HIS A 182 20.36 -4.75 1.43
N HIS A 183 20.93 -5.05 2.61
CA HIS A 183 20.17 -5.44 3.80
C HIS A 183 19.21 -4.36 4.31
N LEU A 184 19.47 -3.08 4.01
CA LEU A 184 18.54 -1.97 4.29
C LEU A 184 17.61 -1.73 3.10
N ALA A 185 18.15 -1.80 1.87
CA ALA A 185 17.39 -1.51 0.66
C ALA A 185 16.18 -2.44 0.48
N TRP A 186 16.31 -3.75 0.71
CA TRP A 186 15.17 -4.67 0.52
C TRP A 186 14.04 -4.45 1.52
N GLN A 187 14.35 -4.00 2.74
CA GLN A 187 13.36 -3.82 3.81
C GLN A 187 12.29 -2.78 3.45
N HIS A 188 12.58 -1.83 2.57
CA HIS A 188 11.62 -0.83 2.09
C HIS A 188 10.38 -1.49 1.46
N GLY A 189 10.55 -2.59 0.73
CA GLY A 189 9.40 -3.29 0.14
C GLY A 189 8.49 -3.91 1.20
N ASP A 190 9.05 -4.53 2.25
CA ASP A 190 8.22 -5.08 3.33
C ASP A 190 7.65 -3.96 4.23
N VAL A 191 8.39 -2.89 4.48
CA VAL A 191 7.96 -1.75 5.31
C VAL A 191 6.85 -0.94 4.63
N LEU A 192 6.90 -0.73 3.32
CA LEU A 192 5.91 0.07 2.59
C LEU A 192 4.69 -0.71 2.13
N TRP A 193 4.62 -2.01 2.37
CA TRP A 193 3.54 -2.87 1.88
C TRP A 193 2.14 -2.33 2.21
N GLY A 194 1.88 -1.97 3.48
CA GLY A 194 0.57 -1.51 3.92
C GLY A 194 0.13 -0.28 3.13
N PHE A 195 1.05 0.68 3.00
CA PHE A 195 0.85 1.90 2.22
C PHE A 195 0.63 1.58 0.73
N LEU A 196 1.56 0.88 0.07
CA LEU A 196 1.50 0.61 -1.37
C LEU A 196 0.23 -0.14 -1.78
N ARG A 197 -0.20 -1.12 -0.98
CA ARG A 197 -1.45 -1.86 -1.22
C ARG A 197 -2.69 -0.97 -1.15
N LEU A 198 -2.69 -0.01 -0.23
CA LEU A 198 -3.84 0.83 0.06
C LEU A 198 -3.95 2.01 -0.92
N THR A 199 -2.84 2.72 -1.14
CA THR A 199 -2.80 3.93 -1.98
C THR A 199 -2.53 3.64 -3.45
N LYS A 200 -2.03 2.44 -3.78
CA LYS A 200 -1.79 1.95 -5.14
C LYS A 200 -0.96 2.90 -6.05
N PRO A 201 0.16 3.51 -5.58
CA PRO A 201 1.03 4.31 -6.43
C PRO A 201 1.85 3.37 -7.33
N TYR A 202 1.27 2.93 -8.44
CA TYR A 202 1.78 1.78 -9.21
C TYR A 202 3.21 1.97 -9.73
N ALA A 203 3.61 3.20 -10.07
CA ALA A 203 4.96 3.51 -10.55
C ALA A 203 6.00 3.33 -9.42
N GLU A 204 5.76 3.96 -8.28
CA GLU A 204 6.59 3.87 -7.08
C GLU A 204 6.61 2.43 -6.54
N TRP A 205 5.47 1.75 -6.51
CA TRP A 205 5.37 0.36 -6.10
C TRP A 205 6.26 -0.55 -6.98
N GLY A 206 6.29 -0.33 -8.30
CA GLY A 206 7.18 -1.05 -9.20
C GLY A 206 8.65 -0.87 -8.83
N ARG A 207 9.10 0.39 -8.72
CA ARG A 207 10.48 0.72 -8.35
C ARG A 207 10.91 0.14 -7.01
N VAL A 208 10.03 0.22 -6.00
CA VAL A 208 10.28 -0.36 -4.68
C VAL A 208 10.50 -1.87 -4.76
N CYS A 209 9.66 -2.58 -5.53
CA CYS A 209 9.78 -4.03 -5.69
C CYS A 209 11.05 -4.41 -6.46
N GLU A 210 11.38 -3.70 -7.54
CA GLU A 210 12.56 -3.97 -8.37
C GLU A 210 13.86 -3.88 -7.54
N ILE A 211 14.06 -2.76 -6.85
CA ILE A 211 15.24 -2.56 -6.00
C ILE A 211 15.26 -3.57 -4.84
N ALA A 212 14.10 -3.86 -4.24
CA ALA A 212 14.01 -4.78 -3.13
C ALA A 212 14.28 -6.24 -3.53
N LEU A 213 13.86 -6.66 -4.74
CA LEU A 213 14.15 -8.01 -5.27
C LEU A 213 15.64 -8.17 -5.56
N ASP A 214 16.27 -7.22 -6.24
CA ASP A 214 17.71 -7.26 -6.49
C ASP A 214 18.49 -7.28 -5.18
N SER A 215 18.16 -6.40 -4.23
CA SER A 215 18.82 -6.33 -2.94
C SER A 215 18.61 -7.59 -2.09
N ALA A 216 17.40 -8.14 -2.03
CA ALA A 216 17.15 -9.40 -1.31
C ALA A 216 17.92 -10.57 -1.94
N GLY A 217 18.03 -10.59 -3.28
CA GLY A 217 18.84 -11.56 -4.01
C GLY A 217 20.32 -11.48 -3.66
N ARG A 218 20.88 -10.26 -3.61
CA ARG A 218 22.29 -10.02 -3.20
C ARG A 218 22.56 -10.35 -1.74
N CYS A 219 21.58 -10.19 -0.86
CA CYS A 219 21.66 -10.66 0.52
C CYS A 219 21.57 -12.19 0.65
N GLY A 220 21.13 -12.90 -0.40
CA GLY A 220 20.88 -14.34 -0.32
C GLY A 220 19.75 -14.70 0.66
N ASP A 221 18.79 -13.79 0.89
CA ASP A 221 17.72 -13.97 1.88
C ASP A 221 16.44 -14.52 1.21
N PRO A 222 16.16 -15.84 1.30
CA PRO A 222 14.98 -16.43 0.70
C PRO A 222 13.66 -15.96 1.33
N GLY A 223 13.67 -15.58 2.62
CA GLY A 223 12.48 -15.07 3.29
C GLY A 223 12.12 -13.68 2.78
N ALA A 224 13.12 -12.81 2.63
CA ALA A 224 12.94 -11.49 2.02
C ALA A 224 12.42 -11.63 0.58
N LEU A 225 13.05 -12.50 -0.24
CA LEU A 225 12.60 -12.76 -1.60
C LEU A 225 11.14 -13.22 -1.64
N ALA A 226 10.72 -14.13 -0.75
CA ALA A 226 9.34 -14.59 -0.70
C ALA A 226 8.35 -13.44 -0.46
N ARG A 227 8.68 -12.56 0.50
CA ARG A 227 7.87 -11.37 0.83
C ARG A 227 7.79 -10.40 -0.33
N ILE A 228 8.91 -10.04 -0.94
CA ILE A 228 8.92 -9.05 -2.01
C ILE A 228 8.25 -9.60 -3.29
N HIS A 229 8.43 -10.89 -3.61
CA HIS A 229 7.71 -11.51 -4.71
C HIS A 229 6.19 -11.51 -4.50
N LEU A 230 5.69 -11.74 -3.27
CA LEU A 230 4.26 -11.60 -2.98
C LEU A 230 3.75 -10.19 -3.25
N LEU A 231 4.50 -9.18 -2.81
CA LEU A 231 4.15 -7.77 -3.01
C LEU A 231 4.17 -7.38 -4.49
N ALA A 232 5.18 -7.83 -5.24
CA ALA A 232 5.30 -7.60 -6.68
C ALA A 232 4.17 -8.29 -7.46
N GLY A 233 3.85 -9.54 -7.13
CA GLY A 233 2.75 -10.27 -7.75
C GLY A 233 1.38 -9.63 -7.47
N LEU A 234 1.18 -9.10 -6.25
CA LEU A 234 0.00 -8.33 -5.92
C LEU A 234 -0.10 -7.06 -6.78
N ARG A 235 1.00 -6.34 -7.00
CA ARG A 235 1.04 -5.18 -7.90
C ARG A 235 0.63 -5.57 -9.33
N ALA A 236 1.27 -6.59 -9.88
CA ALA A 236 1.04 -7.08 -11.23
C ALA A 236 -0.43 -7.45 -11.44
N ARG A 237 -1.00 -8.24 -10.51
CA ARG A 237 -2.42 -8.61 -10.56
C ARG A 237 -3.33 -7.39 -10.53
N ARG A 238 -3.06 -6.43 -9.65
CA ARG A 238 -3.86 -5.19 -9.54
C ARG A 238 -3.76 -4.29 -10.77
N ALA A 239 -2.64 -4.35 -11.49
CA ALA A 239 -2.44 -3.67 -12.76
C ALA A 239 -3.04 -4.44 -13.97
N GLY A 240 -3.55 -5.67 -13.76
CA GLY A 240 -4.10 -6.54 -14.81
C GLY A 240 -3.08 -7.43 -15.50
N ASP A 241 -1.81 -7.41 -15.09
CA ASP A 241 -0.77 -8.34 -15.55
C ASP A 241 -0.87 -9.66 -14.75
N LEU A 242 -1.82 -10.50 -15.14
CA LEU A 242 -2.10 -11.77 -14.45
C LEU A 242 -0.98 -12.80 -14.67
N ALA A 243 -0.34 -12.80 -15.84
CA ALA A 243 0.77 -13.70 -16.14
C ALA A 243 2.00 -13.37 -15.28
N GLY A 244 2.43 -12.11 -15.24
CA GLY A 244 3.51 -11.68 -14.37
C GLY A 244 3.20 -11.89 -12.89
N ALA A 245 1.93 -11.70 -12.48
CA ALA A 245 1.51 -12.02 -11.11
C ALA A 245 1.71 -13.51 -10.76
N LEU A 246 1.38 -14.41 -11.68
CA LEU A 246 1.57 -15.84 -11.51
C LEU A 246 3.05 -16.20 -11.32
N ASP A 247 3.92 -15.65 -12.17
CA ASP A 247 5.37 -15.86 -12.08
C ASP A 247 5.93 -15.41 -10.73
N HIS A 248 5.53 -14.23 -10.27
CA HIS A 248 5.92 -13.72 -8.96
C HIS A 248 5.39 -14.61 -7.82
N HIS A 249 4.14 -15.05 -7.85
CA HIS A 249 3.60 -15.92 -6.79
C HIS A 249 4.27 -17.29 -6.76
N GLN A 250 4.60 -17.87 -7.91
CA GLN A 250 5.37 -19.11 -7.97
C GLN A 250 6.80 -18.92 -7.44
N ALA A 251 7.45 -17.80 -7.78
CA ALA A 251 8.75 -17.45 -7.23
C ALA A 251 8.69 -17.27 -5.70
N ALA A 252 7.62 -16.67 -5.18
CA ALA A 252 7.39 -16.52 -3.75
C ALA A 252 7.24 -17.87 -3.04
N VAL A 253 6.47 -18.82 -3.59
CA VAL A 253 6.34 -20.19 -3.05
C VAL A 253 7.71 -20.87 -2.98
N ARG A 254 8.48 -20.81 -4.06
CA ARG A 254 9.83 -21.41 -4.09
C ARG A 254 10.75 -20.79 -3.04
N ALA A 255 10.69 -19.47 -2.87
CA ALA A 255 11.49 -18.74 -1.89
C ALA A 255 11.06 -19.06 -0.44
N ALA A 256 9.75 -19.11 -0.17
CA ALA A 256 9.21 -19.46 1.14
C ALA A 256 9.61 -20.87 1.59
N ARG A 257 9.54 -21.84 0.66
CA ARG A 257 10.02 -23.22 0.89
C ARG A 257 11.51 -23.26 1.24
N ARG A 258 12.35 -22.55 0.48
CA ARG A 258 13.79 -22.45 0.78
C ARG A 258 14.07 -21.79 2.13
N ALA A 259 13.23 -20.84 2.55
CA ALA A 259 13.33 -20.20 3.86
C ALA A 259 12.77 -21.06 5.01
N GLY A 260 12.11 -22.19 4.72
CA GLY A 260 11.36 -22.95 5.73
C GLY A 260 10.16 -22.19 6.31
N ASP A 261 9.70 -21.13 5.63
CA ASP A 261 8.62 -20.27 6.11
C ASP A 261 7.26 -20.77 5.61
N GLY A 262 6.73 -21.81 6.29
CA GLY A 262 5.44 -22.40 5.92
C GLY A 262 4.26 -21.43 6.01
N LEU A 263 4.30 -20.43 6.89
CA LEU A 263 3.24 -19.41 6.96
C LEU A 263 3.25 -18.50 5.73
N THR A 264 4.43 -18.11 5.23
CA THR A 264 4.52 -17.38 3.96
C THR A 264 4.14 -18.27 2.79
N GLU A 265 4.49 -19.56 2.80
CA GLU A 265 4.06 -20.50 1.76
C GLU A 265 2.53 -20.59 1.69
N ALA A 266 1.85 -20.75 2.83
CA ALA A 266 0.39 -20.77 2.89
C ALA A 266 -0.23 -19.42 2.45
N ALA A 267 0.39 -18.29 2.79
CA ALA A 267 -0.03 -16.97 2.29
C ALA A 267 0.19 -16.81 0.77
N CYS A 268 1.19 -17.47 0.19
CA CYS A 268 1.37 -17.49 -1.27
C CYS A 268 0.20 -18.19 -1.98
N ALA A 269 -0.37 -19.24 -1.39
CA ALA A 269 -1.54 -19.92 -1.95
C ALA A 269 -2.76 -18.99 -2.07
N GLU A 270 -3.00 -18.10 -1.09
CA GLU A 270 -4.06 -17.09 -1.15
C GLU A 270 -3.91 -16.21 -2.40
N HIS A 271 -2.73 -15.62 -2.58
CA HIS A 271 -2.48 -14.69 -3.68
C HIS A 271 -2.44 -15.39 -5.04
N HIS A 272 -1.82 -16.57 -5.11
CA HIS A 272 -1.79 -17.40 -6.31
C HIS A 272 -3.20 -17.83 -6.74
N GLY A 273 -4.01 -18.34 -5.80
CA GLY A 273 -5.39 -18.70 -6.06
C GLY A 273 -6.24 -17.50 -6.50
N ALA A 274 -6.01 -16.31 -5.92
CA ALA A 274 -6.66 -15.07 -6.37
C ALA A 274 -6.34 -14.73 -7.83
N THR A 275 -5.08 -14.89 -8.26
CA THR A 275 -4.68 -14.67 -9.66
C THR A 275 -5.35 -15.68 -10.59
N LEU A 276 -5.35 -16.97 -10.23
CA LEU A 276 -5.98 -18.02 -11.03
C LEU A 276 -7.49 -17.81 -11.18
N ILE A 277 -8.17 -17.38 -10.11
CA ILE A 277 -9.58 -16.97 -10.17
C ILE A 277 -9.79 -15.84 -11.20
N GLU A 278 -8.97 -14.80 -11.17
CA GLU A 278 -9.07 -13.67 -12.11
C GLU A 278 -8.74 -14.07 -13.56
N MET A 279 -7.99 -15.17 -13.76
CA MET A 279 -7.72 -15.76 -15.07
C MET A 279 -8.83 -16.71 -15.56
N GLY A 280 -9.80 -17.06 -14.72
CA GLY A 280 -10.83 -18.07 -15.03
C GLY A 280 -10.41 -19.53 -14.78
N GLU A 281 -9.22 -19.77 -14.22
CA GLU A 281 -8.65 -21.09 -13.94
C GLU A 281 -9.16 -21.64 -12.60
N HIS A 282 -10.49 -21.80 -12.47
CA HIS A 282 -11.16 -22.05 -11.19
C HIS A 282 -10.74 -23.38 -10.54
N ASP A 283 -10.60 -24.46 -11.31
CA ASP A 283 -10.19 -25.77 -10.81
C ASP A 283 -8.76 -25.75 -10.26
N GLN A 284 -7.86 -25.05 -10.95
CA GLN A 284 -6.49 -24.88 -10.47
C GLN A 284 -6.45 -23.99 -9.22
N ALA A 285 -7.27 -22.94 -9.16
CA ALA A 285 -7.39 -22.10 -7.98
C ALA A 285 -7.85 -22.92 -6.76
N LEU A 286 -8.88 -23.76 -6.91
CA LEU A 286 -9.36 -24.63 -5.83
C LEU A 286 -8.27 -25.57 -5.33
N ARG A 287 -7.48 -26.19 -6.22
CA ARG A 287 -6.35 -27.04 -5.82
C ARG A 287 -5.32 -26.28 -5.00
N ILE A 288 -4.81 -25.16 -5.53
CA ILE A 288 -3.78 -24.34 -4.85
C ILE A 288 -4.28 -23.82 -3.50
N LEU A 289 -5.52 -23.33 -3.43
CA LEU A 289 -6.10 -22.83 -2.20
C LEU A 289 -6.29 -23.96 -1.18
N THR A 290 -6.69 -25.16 -1.61
CA THR A 290 -6.82 -26.33 -0.73
C THR A 290 -5.47 -26.78 -0.18
N GLU A 291 -4.42 -26.79 -0.99
CA GLU A 291 -3.05 -27.06 -0.53
C GLU A 291 -2.62 -26.06 0.55
N GLY A 292 -2.86 -24.76 0.33
CA GLY A 292 -2.58 -23.71 1.33
C GLY A 292 -3.42 -23.85 2.60
N TRP A 293 -4.66 -24.32 2.49
CA TRP A 293 -5.52 -24.60 3.63
C TRP A 293 -4.95 -25.73 4.50
N GLU A 294 -4.50 -26.82 3.88
CA GLU A 294 -3.87 -27.93 4.60
C GLU A 294 -2.57 -27.51 5.29
N LEU A 295 -1.78 -26.62 4.69
CA LEU A 295 -0.63 -26.01 5.37
C LEU A 295 -1.08 -25.25 6.64
N TYR A 296 -2.09 -24.40 6.57
CA TYR A 296 -2.60 -23.70 7.76
C TYR A 296 -3.15 -24.61 8.86
N ARG A 297 -3.49 -25.87 8.57
CA ARG A 297 -3.95 -26.84 9.58
C ARG A 297 -2.80 -27.40 10.43
N VAL A 298 -1.61 -27.51 9.86
CA VAL A 298 -0.44 -28.10 10.53
C VAL A 298 0.55 -27.06 11.06
N LEU A 299 0.43 -25.81 10.60
CA LEU A 299 1.26 -24.69 11.02
C LEU A 299 0.76 -24.05 12.33
N PRO A 300 1.62 -23.25 13.02
CA PRO A 300 1.20 -22.46 14.17
C PRO A 300 -0.02 -21.58 13.87
N PRO A 301 -0.88 -21.30 14.87
CA PRO A 301 -2.10 -20.53 14.66
C PRO A 301 -1.86 -19.19 13.97
N HIS A 302 -2.48 -19.02 12.80
CA HIS A 302 -2.47 -17.75 12.06
C HIS A 302 -3.89 -17.41 11.56
N PRO A 303 -4.80 -17.00 12.46
CA PRO A 303 -6.23 -16.89 12.16
C PRO A 303 -6.53 -15.95 10.99
N ARG A 304 -5.83 -14.81 10.92
CA ARG A 304 -6.01 -13.83 9.85
C ARG A 304 -5.67 -14.39 8.47
N GLY A 305 -4.50 -15.02 8.31
CA GLY A 305 -4.11 -15.62 7.04
C GLY A 305 -5.02 -16.78 6.62
N LYS A 306 -5.43 -17.60 7.59
CA LYS A 306 -6.41 -18.67 7.38
C LYS A 306 -7.75 -18.14 6.87
N ALA A 307 -8.27 -17.07 7.45
CA ALA A 307 -9.52 -16.44 7.02
C ALA A 307 -9.43 -15.75 5.65
N LEU A 308 -8.27 -15.14 5.33
CA LEU A 308 -8.02 -14.61 3.98
C LEU A 308 -8.07 -15.71 2.92
N LEU A 309 -7.43 -16.85 3.18
CA LEU A 309 -7.48 -18.01 2.29
C LEU A 309 -8.89 -18.58 2.19
N GLN A 310 -9.64 -18.71 3.29
CA GLN A 310 -11.05 -19.15 3.25
C GLN A 310 -11.92 -18.22 2.42
N ARG A 311 -11.72 -16.90 2.51
CA ARG A 311 -12.44 -15.96 1.67
C ARG A 311 -12.15 -16.24 0.19
N GLN A 312 -10.93 -16.60 -0.19
CA GLN A 312 -10.59 -16.97 -1.57
C GLN A 312 -11.22 -18.32 -1.97
N LEU A 313 -11.24 -19.32 -1.09
CA LEU A 313 -11.96 -20.58 -1.32
C LEU A 313 -13.45 -20.32 -1.56
N GLY A 314 -14.08 -19.46 -0.77
CA GLY A 314 -15.49 -19.10 -0.97
C GLY A 314 -15.76 -18.46 -2.33
N ILE A 315 -14.85 -17.61 -2.82
CA ILE A 315 -14.94 -17.05 -4.18
C ILE A 315 -14.83 -18.16 -5.23
N ALA A 316 -13.83 -19.03 -5.11
CA ALA A 316 -13.60 -20.12 -6.06
C ALA A 316 -14.81 -21.08 -6.13
N HIS A 317 -15.34 -21.50 -4.97
CA HIS A 317 -16.56 -22.31 -4.91
C HIS A 317 -17.78 -21.60 -5.50
N SER A 318 -17.93 -20.29 -5.26
CA SER A 318 -19.03 -19.52 -5.89
C SER A 318 -18.92 -19.49 -7.42
N LEU A 319 -17.71 -19.44 -7.96
CA LEU A 319 -17.47 -19.42 -9.41
C LEU A 319 -17.55 -20.80 -10.07
N ALA A 320 -17.51 -21.86 -9.25
CA ALA A 320 -17.73 -23.24 -9.66
C ALA A 320 -19.18 -23.71 -9.39
N ASP A 321 -20.11 -22.77 -9.17
CA ASP A 321 -21.53 -23.02 -8.85
C ASP A 321 -21.77 -23.88 -7.60
N GLN A 322 -20.80 -23.92 -6.68
CA GLN A 322 -20.85 -24.64 -5.40
C GLN A 322 -21.23 -23.68 -4.26
N HIS A 323 -22.43 -23.09 -4.36
CA HIS A 323 -22.84 -21.97 -3.50
C HIS A 323 -22.93 -22.31 -2.00
N ASP A 324 -23.36 -23.52 -1.64
CA ASP A 324 -23.40 -23.96 -0.23
C ASP A 324 -22.00 -23.99 0.39
N GLN A 325 -20.99 -24.48 -0.36
CA GLN A 325 -19.60 -24.49 0.08
C GLN A 325 -19.06 -23.07 0.17
N ALA A 326 -19.40 -22.20 -0.80
CA ALA A 326 -19.02 -20.80 -0.77
C ALA A 326 -19.51 -20.09 0.51
N ASP A 327 -20.78 -20.30 0.88
CA ASP A 327 -21.38 -19.70 2.06
C ASP A 327 -20.74 -20.18 3.37
N GLN A 328 -20.41 -21.47 3.46
CA GLN A 328 -19.67 -22.03 4.61
C GLN A 328 -18.29 -21.36 4.77
N HIS A 329 -17.54 -21.24 3.67
CA HIS A 329 -16.23 -20.59 3.69
C HIS A 329 -16.32 -19.10 4.03
N PHE A 330 -17.30 -18.37 3.47
CA PHE A 330 -17.52 -16.99 3.82
C PHE A 330 -17.97 -16.81 5.27
N ALA A 331 -18.79 -17.70 5.81
CA ALA A 331 -19.24 -17.62 7.21
C ALA A 331 -18.07 -17.79 8.19
N ALA A 332 -17.20 -18.77 7.94
CA ALA A 332 -16.01 -18.99 8.75
C ALA A 332 -15.01 -17.81 8.68
N ALA A 333 -14.81 -17.25 7.47
CA ALA A 333 -13.98 -16.05 7.30
C ALA A 333 -14.58 -14.84 8.04
N GLN A 334 -15.90 -14.65 7.99
CA GLN A 334 -16.59 -13.56 8.68
C GLN A 334 -16.37 -13.62 10.19
N GLN A 335 -16.58 -14.79 10.80
CA GLN A 335 -16.39 -14.98 12.24
C GLN A 335 -14.99 -14.54 12.67
N THR A 336 -13.98 -14.92 11.89
CA THR A 336 -12.59 -14.55 12.17
C THR A 336 -12.34 -13.05 12.00
N PHE A 337 -12.80 -12.44 10.89
CA PHE A 337 -12.60 -11.00 10.67
C PHE A 337 -13.34 -10.13 11.69
N THR A 338 -14.52 -10.56 12.15
CA THR A 338 -15.24 -9.89 13.26
C THR A 338 -14.44 -9.98 14.55
N GLY A 339 -13.93 -11.16 14.91
CA GLY A 339 -13.13 -11.35 16.12
C GLY A 339 -11.80 -10.57 16.10
N LEU A 340 -11.24 -10.32 14.92
CA LEU A 340 -10.02 -9.54 14.73
C LEU A 340 -10.26 -8.03 14.59
N GLY A 341 -11.51 -7.58 14.51
CA GLY A 341 -11.82 -6.16 14.30
C GLY A 341 -11.30 -5.63 12.95
N GLU A 342 -11.50 -6.38 11.87
CA GLU A 342 -10.99 -6.05 10.52
C GLU A 342 -12.12 -5.52 9.60
N PRO A 343 -12.57 -4.25 9.78
CA PRO A 343 -13.71 -3.70 9.04
C PRO A 343 -13.49 -3.71 7.53
N TYR A 344 -12.26 -3.44 7.06
CA TYR A 344 -11.93 -3.49 5.64
C TYR A 344 -12.13 -4.90 5.03
N LEU A 345 -11.75 -5.96 5.76
CA LEU A 345 -11.91 -7.34 5.30
C LEU A 345 -13.36 -7.79 5.34
N LEU A 346 -14.13 -7.36 6.36
CA LEU A 346 -15.58 -7.58 6.42
C LEU A 346 -16.30 -6.89 5.25
N ALA A 347 -15.93 -5.65 4.96
CA ALA A 347 -16.36 -4.90 3.79
C ALA A 347 -16.12 -5.67 2.49
N ARG A 348 -14.92 -6.20 2.29
CA ARG A 348 -14.53 -7.02 1.13
C ARG A 348 -15.27 -8.35 1.06
N LEU A 349 -15.53 -8.99 2.20
CA LEU A 349 -16.25 -10.25 2.28
C LEU A 349 -17.72 -10.07 1.90
N SER A 350 -18.36 -9.01 2.40
CA SER A 350 -19.72 -8.63 2.04
C SER A 350 -19.86 -8.33 0.54
N THR A 351 -18.88 -7.67 -0.08
CA THR A 351 -18.84 -7.51 -1.55
C THR A 351 -18.83 -8.86 -2.28
N ASN A 352 -17.99 -9.81 -1.88
CA ASN A 352 -17.93 -11.12 -2.52
C ASN A 352 -19.25 -11.90 -2.38
N ARG A 353 -19.93 -11.79 -1.24
CA ARG A 353 -21.26 -12.38 -1.04
C ARG A 353 -22.32 -11.72 -1.91
N ALA A 354 -22.23 -10.41 -2.13
CA ALA A 354 -23.11 -9.73 -3.07
C ALA A 354 -22.91 -10.24 -4.51
N GLU A 355 -21.67 -10.40 -4.95
CA GLU A 355 -21.38 -11.01 -6.26
C GLU A 355 -21.93 -12.44 -6.37
N THR A 356 -21.81 -13.23 -5.30
CA THR A 356 -22.36 -14.59 -5.24
C THR A 356 -23.88 -14.58 -5.34
N ALA A 357 -24.53 -13.67 -4.61
CA ALA A 357 -25.98 -13.47 -4.66
C ALA A 357 -26.47 -13.04 -6.05
N LEU A 358 -25.71 -12.19 -6.76
CA LEU A 358 -26.00 -11.83 -8.15
C LEU A 358 -25.91 -13.05 -9.08
N ARG A 359 -24.88 -13.90 -8.94
CA ARG A 359 -24.73 -15.12 -9.77
C ARG A 359 -25.91 -16.09 -9.64
N VAL A 360 -26.46 -16.23 -8.42
CA VAL A 360 -27.62 -17.11 -8.17
C VAL A 360 -28.97 -16.44 -8.44
N GLY A 361 -28.99 -15.22 -8.99
CA GLY A 361 -30.22 -14.50 -9.30
C GLY A 361 -31.00 -14.04 -8.06
N ALA A 362 -30.31 -13.70 -6.96
CA ALA A 362 -30.89 -13.21 -5.72
C ALA A 362 -30.55 -11.72 -5.46
N PRO A 363 -31.11 -10.77 -6.24
CA PRO A 363 -30.73 -9.36 -6.18
C PRO A 363 -31.00 -8.71 -4.82
N ASP A 364 -32.08 -9.07 -4.12
CA ASP A 364 -32.37 -8.55 -2.77
C ASP A 364 -31.27 -8.92 -1.76
N ARG A 365 -30.77 -10.17 -1.84
CA ARG A 365 -29.64 -10.61 -1.01
C ARG A 365 -28.37 -9.86 -1.37
N ALA A 366 -28.15 -9.60 -2.67
CA ALA A 366 -27.01 -8.82 -3.13
C ALA A 366 -27.05 -7.39 -2.55
N LEU A 367 -28.19 -6.70 -2.63
CA LEU A 367 -28.37 -5.37 -2.05
C LEU A 367 -28.13 -5.35 -0.54
N ALA A 368 -28.64 -6.34 0.20
CA ALA A 368 -28.41 -6.46 1.64
C ALA A 368 -26.91 -6.64 1.96
N HIS A 369 -26.17 -7.41 1.18
CA HIS A 369 -24.73 -7.56 1.34
C HIS A 369 -23.96 -6.28 0.95
N LEU A 370 -24.38 -5.56 -0.09
CA LEU A 370 -23.78 -4.28 -0.47
C LEU A 370 -24.00 -3.20 0.60
N ASN A 371 -25.16 -3.18 1.26
CA ASN A 371 -25.43 -2.30 2.41
C ASN A 371 -24.49 -2.61 3.58
N ARG A 372 -24.33 -3.88 3.96
CA ARG A 372 -23.36 -4.30 4.98
C ARG A 372 -21.92 -3.92 4.59
N ALA A 373 -21.57 -4.03 3.31
CA ALA A 373 -20.26 -3.61 2.84
C ALA A 373 -20.04 -2.10 3.07
N ALA A 374 -21.05 -1.26 2.81
CA ALA A 374 -21.01 0.18 3.07
C ALA A 374 -20.96 0.50 4.58
N GLU A 375 -21.70 -0.22 5.42
CA GLU A 375 -21.67 -0.06 6.89
C GLU A 375 -20.28 -0.30 7.48
N HIS A 376 -19.59 -1.35 7.03
CA HIS A 376 -18.24 -1.65 7.50
C HIS A 376 -17.19 -0.62 7.06
N LEU A 377 -17.45 0.10 5.96
CA LEU A 377 -16.50 1.06 5.41
C LEU A 377 -17.26 2.21 4.73
N PRO A 378 -17.76 3.19 5.52
CA PRO A 378 -18.70 4.21 5.03
C PRO A 378 -18.05 5.29 4.15
N HIS A 379 -16.73 5.41 4.17
CA HIS A 379 -15.99 6.48 3.50
C HIS A 379 -15.00 5.92 2.46
N ARG A 380 -15.47 5.00 1.61
CA ARG A 380 -14.67 4.48 0.50
C ARG A 380 -14.46 5.55 -0.57
N THR A 381 -13.32 5.51 -1.23
CA THR A 381 -13.00 6.38 -2.35
C THR A 381 -12.40 5.59 -3.52
N GLY A 382 -12.38 6.21 -4.70
CA GLY A 382 -11.76 5.66 -5.90
C GLY A 382 -12.34 4.33 -6.36
N SER A 383 -11.46 3.41 -6.81
CA SER A 383 -11.86 2.15 -7.47
C SER A 383 -12.80 1.28 -6.66
N ASP A 384 -12.63 1.24 -5.33
CA ASP A 384 -13.37 0.34 -4.46
C ASP A 384 -14.80 0.85 -4.22
N ALA A 385 -15.01 2.17 -4.25
CA ALA A 385 -16.33 2.79 -4.18
C ALA A 385 -17.06 2.64 -5.51
N ALA A 386 -16.40 2.97 -6.63
CA ALA A 386 -16.95 2.79 -7.97
C ALA A 386 -17.40 1.34 -8.21
N TYR A 387 -16.60 0.36 -7.79
CA TYR A 387 -16.93 -1.06 -7.95
C TYR A 387 -18.20 -1.48 -7.21
N LEU A 388 -18.38 -1.02 -5.97
CA LEU A 388 -19.60 -1.30 -5.21
C LEU A 388 -20.84 -0.70 -5.87
N GLU A 389 -20.75 0.53 -6.38
CA GLU A 389 -21.87 1.19 -7.06
C GLU A 389 -22.22 0.45 -8.37
N VAL A 390 -21.25 -0.08 -9.12
CA VAL A 390 -21.54 -0.94 -10.29
C VAL A 390 -22.29 -2.21 -9.87
N LEU A 391 -21.86 -2.89 -8.80
CA LEU A 391 -22.56 -4.08 -8.30
C LEU A 391 -23.98 -3.75 -7.80
N ARG A 392 -24.16 -2.59 -7.16
CA ARG A 392 -25.46 -2.11 -6.71
C ARG A 392 -26.39 -1.85 -7.88
N ALA A 393 -25.93 -1.11 -8.88
CA ALA A 393 -26.69 -0.87 -10.10
C ALA A 393 -27.06 -2.16 -10.81
N THR A 394 -26.17 -3.16 -10.79
CA THR A 394 -26.47 -4.51 -11.33
C THR A 394 -27.60 -5.18 -10.56
N ALA A 395 -27.55 -5.15 -9.22
CA ALA A 395 -28.59 -5.74 -8.37
C ALA A 395 -29.94 -5.02 -8.52
N GLU A 396 -29.95 -3.69 -8.64
CA GLU A 396 -31.14 -2.88 -8.89
C GLU A 396 -31.78 -3.24 -10.24
N ALA A 397 -30.96 -3.37 -11.29
CA ALA A 397 -31.42 -3.80 -12.60
C ALA A 397 -32.02 -5.22 -12.57
N ASP A 398 -31.33 -6.16 -11.91
CA ASP A 398 -31.79 -7.55 -11.78
C ASP A 398 -33.03 -7.68 -10.88
N ALA A 399 -33.28 -6.72 -9.98
CA ALA A 399 -34.49 -6.59 -9.18
C ALA A 399 -35.69 -5.98 -9.95
N GLY A 400 -35.47 -5.52 -11.19
CA GLY A 400 -36.50 -4.88 -12.01
C GLY A 400 -36.62 -3.36 -11.84
N ASP A 401 -35.60 -2.69 -11.30
CA ASP A 401 -35.55 -1.23 -11.15
C ASP A 401 -34.44 -0.61 -12.04
N PRO A 402 -34.66 -0.52 -13.37
CA PRO A 402 -33.65 -0.02 -14.30
C PRO A 402 -33.40 1.49 -14.16
N ASP A 403 -34.33 2.27 -13.62
CA ASP A 403 -34.18 3.72 -13.49
C ASP A 403 -33.26 4.07 -12.32
N THR A 404 -33.45 3.43 -11.15
CA THR A 404 -32.48 3.57 -10.05
C THR A 404 -31.12 3.01 -10.46
N ALA A 405 -31.07 1.88 -11.17
CA ALA A 405 -29.82 1.31 -11.67
C ALA A 405 -29.03 2.30 -12.55
N ARG A 406 -29.69 3.07 -13.43
CA ARG A 406 -29.04 4.10 -14.26
C ARG A 406 -28.44 5.21 -13.42
N GLN A 407 -29.18 5.73 -12.43
CA GLN A 407 -28.69 6.77 -11.53
C GLN A 407 -27.49 6.30 -10.69
N THR A 408 -27.54 5.07 -10.21
CA THR A 408 -26.44 4.42 -9.47
C THR A 408 -25.21 4.22 -10.36
N LEU A 409 -25.41 3.80 -11.61
CA LEU A 409 -24.32 3.63 -12.57
C LEU A 409 -23.63 4.96 -12.93
N ASP A 410 -24.37 6.06 -12.99
CA ASP A 410 -23.77 7.38 -13.21
C ASP A 410 -22.91 7.84 -12.03
N ARG A 411 -23.32 7.56 -10.78
CA ARG A 411 -22.47 7.75 -9.60
C ARG A 411 -21.19 6.91 -9.68
N ALA A 412 -21.31 5.65 -10.12
CA ALA A 412 -20.16 4.76 -10.30
C ALA A 412 -19.16 5.31 -11.34
N ARG A 413 -19.65 5.88 -12.44
CA ARG A 413 -18.82 6.51 -13.48
C ARG A 413 -18.01 7.67 -12.92
N HIS A 414 -18.66 8.57 -12.19
CA HIS A 414 -17.99 9.70 -11.57
C HIS A 414 -16.87 9.24 -10.61
N LEU A 415 -17.14 8.22 -9.77
CA LEU A 415 -16.14 7.67 -8.85
C LEU A 415 -14.98 6.92 -9.54
N SER A 416 -15.16 6.55 -10.82
CA SER A 416 -14.15 5.85 -11.62
C SER A 416 -13.32 6.78 -12.50
N GLU A 417 -13.58 8.10 -12.46
CA GLU A 417 -12.78 9.09 -13.18
C GLU A 417 -11.30 8.97 -12.82
N GLY A 418 -10.43 8.90 -13.83
CA GLY A 418 -8.99 8.76 -13.67
C GLY A 418 -8.47 7.32 -13.47
N LEU A 419 -9.34 6.30 -13.43
CA LEU A 419 -8.88 4.90 -13.46
C LEU A 419 -8.41 4.51 -14.88
N PRO A 420 -7.42 3.60 -15.02
CA PRO A 420 -6.98 3.11 -16.34
C PRO A 420 -8.12 2.49 -17.14
N GLU A 421 -8.16 2.68 -18.46
CA GLU A 421 -9.26 2.16 -19.30
C GLU A 421 -9.49 0.65 -19.20
N ARG A 422 -8.41 -0.12 -18.96
CA ARG A 422 -8.44 -1.58 -18.78
C ARG A 422 -8.82 -2.01 -17.35
N HIS A 423 -9.16 -1.06 -16.47
CA HIS A 423 -9.50 -1.39 -15.09
C HIS A 423 -10.83 -2.17 -15.04
N PRO A 424 -10.92 -3.30 -14.29
CA PRO A 424 -12.10 -4.17 -14.28
C PRO A 424 -13.43 -3.46 -13.96
N THR A 425 -13.41 -2.49 -13.04
CA THR A 425 -14.59 -1.67 -12.70
C THR A 425 -15.16 -0.93 -13.90
N ILE A 426 -14.32 -0.38 -14.79
CA ILE A 426 -14.78 0.34 -15.98
C ILE A 426 -15.43 -0.63 -16.96
N ALA A 427 -14.81 -1.80 -17.17
CA ALA A 427 -15.35 -2.82 -18.06
C ALA A 427 -16.74 -3.30 -17.62
N LEU A 428 -16.91 -3.59 -16.33
CA LEU A 428 -18.20 -4.01 -15.76
C LEU A 428 -19.27 -2.92 -15.86
N GLY A 429 -18.90 -1.67 -15.58
CA GLY A 429 -19.82 -0.53 -15.73
C GLY A 429 -20.29 -0.33 -17.18
N ARG A 430 -19.41 -0.54 -18.17
CA ARG A 430 -19.77 -0.51 -19.60
C ARG A 430 -20.73 -1.64 -19.97
N GLN A 431 -20.45 -2.87 -19.54
CA GLN A 431 -21.33 -4.02 -19.80
C GLN A 431 -22.74 -3.80 -19.24
N LEU A 432 -22.85 -3.26 -18.02
CA LEU A 432 -24.16 -2.94 -17.44
C LEU A 432 -24.87 -1.80 -18.21
N ALA A 433 -24.13 -0.77 -18.64
CA ALA A 433 -24.71 0.32 -19.43
C ALA A 433 -25.33 -0.20 -20.73
N ASP A 434 -24.65 -1.12 -21.42
CA ASP A 434 -25.15 -1.69 -22.66
C ASP A 434 -26.39 -2.59 -22.41
N ARG A 435 -26.40 -3.37 -21.32
CA ARG A 435 -27.60 -4.11 -20.88
C ARG A 435 -28.80 -3.18 -20.64
N LEU A 436 -28.58 -2.05 -19.95
CA LEU A 436 -29.64 -1.08 -19.60
C LEU A 436 -30.16 -0.26 -20.80
N ARG A 437 -29.40 -0.21 -21.91
CA ARG A 437 -29.83 0.40 -23.19
C ARG A 437 -30.72 -0.52 -24.02
N VAL A 438 -30.46 -1.83 -23.94
CA VAL A 438 -31.18 -2.85 -24.73
C VAL A 438 -32.46 -3.34 -24.02
N ALA A 439 -32.58 -3.10 -22.71
CA ALA A 439 -33.81 -3.38 -21.98
C ALA A 439 -34.99 -2.59 -22.60
N PRO A 440 -36.03 -3.26 -23.12
CA PRO A 440 -37.17 -2.57 -23.70
C PRO A 440 -37.83 -1.71 -22.62
N GLU A 441 -38.20 -0.49 -22.97
CA GLU A 441 -39.10 0.34 -22.17
C GLU A 441 -40.36 -0.50 -21.88
N SER A 442 -40.44 -1.09 -20.69
CA SER A 442 -41.60 -1.85 -20.28
C SER A 442 -42.77 -0.90 -20.13
N GLN A 443 -43.57 -0.85 -21.20
CA GLN A 443 -45.01 -0.65 -21.23
C GLN A 443 -45.50 0.45 -20.27
N SER A 444 -45.40 1.69 -20.75
CA SER A 444 -46.41 2.70 -20.42
C SER A 444 -47.78 2.06 -20.64
N SER A 445 -48.50 1.89 -19.52
CA SER A 445 -49.93 1.60 -19.41
C SER A 445 -50.72 2.06 -20.63
N GLN A 446 -50.91 1.18 -21.62
CA GLN A 446 -52.02 1.31 -22.55
C GLN A 446 -53.28 0.82 -21.82
N ASP A 447 -53.98 1.81 -21.30
CA ASP A 447 -55.32 1.74 -20.75
C ASP A 447 -56.28 1.04 -21.74
N PRO A 448 -56.88 -0.12 -21.44
CA PRO A 448 -57.92 -0.71 -22.26
C PRO A 448 -59.27 -0.32 -21.67
N ALA A 449 -59.64 0.94 -21.80
CA ALA A 449 -60.95 1.44 -21.38
C ALA A 449 -61.68 2.14 -22.52
N ASP A 450 -62.03 1.41 -23.58
CA ASP A 450 -63.33 1.65 -24.23
C ASP A 450 -63.79 0.51 -25.14
N ARG A 451 -64.52 -0.46 -24.59
CA ARG A 451 -65.53 -1.25 -25.34
C ARG A 451 -66.70 -1.59 -24.43
N ASN A 452 -67.59 -0.62 -24.29
CA ASN A 452 -68.91 -0.76 -23.69
C ASN A 452 -69.84 -1.64 -24.57
N PRO A 453 -70.47 -2.71 -24.05
CA PRO A 453 -71.53 -3.41 -24.76
C PRO A 453 -72.93 -3.17 -24.15
N ARG A 454 -73.87 -2.77 -25.02
CA ARG A 454 -75.36 -2.91 -24.95
C ARG A 454 -76.09 -1.87 -24.10
N HIS A 455 -77.14 -1.20 -24.60
CA HIS A 455 -78.42 -1.85 -24.95
C HIS A 455 -79.27 -1.07 -25.98
N ARG A 456 -79.90 -1.84 -26.88
CA ARG A 456 -81.18 -1.51 -27.52
C ARG A 456 -82.30 -1.57 -26.48
N ARG A 457 -83.05 -0.49 -26.31
CA ARG A 457 -84.51 -0.39 -26.51
C ARG A 457 -85.00 1.00 -26.10
#